data_AF-A0A9D8PF13-F1
#
_entry.id   AF-A0A9D8PF13-F1
#
_cell.length_a   1.000
_cell.length_b   1.000
_cell.length_c   1.000
_cell.angle_alpha   90.00
_cell.angle_beta   90.00
_cell.angle_gamma   90.00
#
_symmetry.space_group_name_H-M   'P 1'
#
loop_
_entity.id
_entity.type
_entity.pdbx_description
1 polymer ?
#
loop_
_entity_poly.entity_id
_entity_poly.type
_entity_poly.pdbx_seq_one_letter_code
_entity_poly.pdbx_strand_id
1 'polypeptide(L)'
;MKAKHAGKRPSSKGQARPPVTGLLLVLTRCKDPVREEEFNRWYDGVHIPHVLETNAPGLHTVRRYKNTSPQPGDPGYLAVYDMSGRDPERTFARMRAGMNARRAQGTTYTSDTLDIMHVQTYKRIKLKERYGSQADRFHGGARQQHHARF
;
A
#
# COMPACT_ATOMS: atom_id res chain seq x y z
N MET A 1 24.16 -12.40 -28.96
CA MET A 1 23.53 -11.46 -28.01
C MET A 1 22.42 -10.70 -28.72
N LYS A 2 21.16 -10.83 -28.30
CA LYS A 2 20.06 -9.95 -28.77
C LYS A 2 19.23 -9.52 -27.56
N ALA A 3 19.33 -8.23 -27.23
CA ALA A 3 18.55 -7.60 -26.18
C ALA A 3 17.07 -7.56 -26.59
N LYS A 4 16.19 -8.18 -25.80
CA LYS A 4 14.74 -8.07 -25.97
C LYS A 4 14.32 -6.69 -25.52
N HIS A 5 13.71 -5.93 -26.42
CA HIS A 5 13.11 -4.63 -26.14
C HIS A 5 12.03 -4.80 -25.06
N ALA A 6 12.21 -4.11 -23.93
CA ALA A 6 11.15 -3.94 -22.94
C ALA A 6 10.03 -3.11 -23.59
N GLY A 7 8.92 -3.78 -23.91
CA GLY A 7 7.72 -3.11 -24.43
C GLY A 7 7.21 -2.08 -23.43
N LYS A 8 7.32 -0.80 -23.79
CA LYS A 8 6.70 0.32 -23.05
C LYS A 8 5.19 0.03 -22.96
N ARG A 9 4.66 -0.16 -21.74
CA ARG A 9 3.21 -0.24 -21.52
C ARG A 9 2.56 1.01 -22.13
N PRO A 10 1.54 0.87 -23.00
CA PRO A 10 0.85 2.04 -23.54
C PRO A 10 0.23 2.82 -22.37
N SER A 11 0.47 4.13 -22.33
CA SER A 11 -0.16 5.01 -21.35
C SER A 11 -1.65 5.07 -21.65
N SER A 12 -2.46 4.44 -20.82
CA SER A 12 -3.92 4.59 -20.91
C SER A 12 -4.27 6.01 -20.46
N LYS A 13 -4.45 6.93 -21.41
CA LYS A 13 -5.02 8.25 -21.16
C LYS A 13 -6.37 8.10 -20.44
N GLY A 14 -6.49 8.75 -19.28
CA GLY A 14 -7.72 9.43 -18.84
C GLY A 14 -8.94 8.62 -18.39
N GLN A 15 -8.91 7.28 -18.25
CA GLN A 15 -10.03 6.61 -17.59
C GLN A 15 -9.97 6.84 -16.06
N ALA A 16 -11.01 7.49 -15.54
CA ALA A 16 -11.21 7.61 -14.10
C ALA A 16 -11.20 6.21 -13.47
N ARG A 17 -10.33 5.99 -12.50
CA ARG A 17 -10.25 4.70 -11.80
C ARG A 17 -11.54 4.47 -11.02
N PRO A 18 -12.05 3.24 -10.95
CA PRO A 18 -13.17 2.92 -10.09
C PRO A 18 -12.91 3.43 -8.66
N PRO A 19 -13.96 3.87 -7.94
CA PRO A 19 -13.79 4.34 -6.57
C PRO A 19 -13.23 3.22 -5.69
N VAL A 20 -12.32 3.58 -4.78
CA VAL A 20 -11.79 2.65 -3.78
C VAL A 20 -12.90 2.30 -2.79
N THR A 21 -13.39 1.06 -2.83
CA THR A 21 -14.46 0.55 -1.97
C THR A 21 -13.97 -0.47 -0.95
N GLY A 22 -12.70 -0.88 -1.03
CA GLY A 22 -12.04 -1.70 -0.03
C GLY A 22 -10.53 -1.50 -0.01
N LEU A 23 -9.91 -1.99 1.06
CA LEU A 23 -8.48 -1.98 1.27
C LEU A 23 -8.01 -3.38 1.64
N LEU A 24 -6.79 -3.73 1.26
CA LEU A 24 -6.02 -4.79 1.92
C LEU A 24 -4.84 -4.13 2.63
N LEU A 25 -4.72 -4.41 3.92
CA LEU A 25 -3.58 -3.99 4.74
C LEU A 25 -2.69 -5.19 5.01
N VAL A 26 -1.39 -5.02 4.82
CA VAL A 26 -0.38 -6.02 5.14
C VAL A 26 0.69 -5.36 5.99
N LEU A 27 0.83 -5.81 7.23
CA LEU A 27 1.89 -5.37 8.13
C LEU A 27 3.03 -6.39 8.07
N THR A 28 4.23 -5.90 7.84
CA THR A 28 5.43 -6.74 7.68
C THR A 28 6.62 -6.15 8.41
N ARG A 29 7.62 -6.98 8.66
CA ARG A 29 8.97 -6.54 9.05
C ARG A 29 10.04 -7.40 8.37
N CYS A 30 11.26 -6.90 8.36
CA CYS A 30 12.43 -7.72 8.06
C CYS A 30 12.82 -8.49 9.33
N LYS A 31 12.94 -9.82 9.27
CA LYS A 31 13.37 -10.66 10.40
C LYS A 31 14.83 -10.40 10.79
N ASP A 32 15.63 -9.97 9.82
CA ASP A 32 17.05 -9.69 10.00
C ASP A 32 17.32 -8.21 9.66
N PRO A 33 17.53 -7.34 10.66
CA PRO A 33 17.77 -5.92 10.44
C PRO A 33 18.98 -5.62 9.55
N VAL A 34 20.02 -6.47 9.56
CA VAL A 34 21.23 -6.27 8.74
C VAL A 34 20.91 -6.46 7.25
N ARG A 35 19.88 -7.25 6.93
CA ARG A 35 19.40 -7.52 5.57
C ARG A 35 18.18 -6.65 5.19
N GLU A 36 17.90 -5.56 5.91
CA GLU A 36 16.73 -4.70 5.61
C GLU A 36 16.77 -4.12 4.19
N GLU A 37 17.94 -3.75 3.68
CA GLU A 37 18.06 -3.26 2.31
C GLU A 37 17.75 -4.36 1.28
N GLU A 38 18.21 -5.58 1.51
CA GLU A 38 17.92 -6.74 0.65
C GLU A 38 16.42 -7.03 0.63
N PHE A 39 15.79 -7.01 1.81
CA PHE A 39 14.35 -7.12 1.96
C PHE A 39 13.61 -6.07 1.11
N ASN A 40 14.02 -4.81 1.19
CA ASN A 40 13.39 -3.74 0.43
C ASN A 40 13.62 -3.86 -1.08
N ARG A 41 14.84 -4.23 -1.52
CA ARG A 41 15.14 -4.51 -2.93
C ARG A 41 14.28 -5.63 -3.50
N TRP A 42 14.12 -6.72 -2.75
CA TRP A 42 13.21 -7.81 -3.13
C TRP A 42 11.76 -7.33 -3.21
N TYR A 43 11.32 -6.54 -2.24
CA TYR A 43 9.93 -6.09 -2.18
C TYR A 43 9.56 -5.23 -3.40
N ASP A 44 10.43 -4.29 -3.77
CA ASP A 44 10.18 -3.35 -4.85
C ASP A 44 10.47 -3.95 -6.23
N GLY A 45 11.51 -4.79 -6.35
CA GLY A 45 11.95 -5.39 -7.61
C GLY A 45 11.25 -6.70 -7.98
N VAL A 46 10.70 -7.42 -7.00
CA VAL A 46 10.12 -8.76 -7.21
C VAL A 46 8.69 -8.84 -6.68
N HIS A 47 8.48 -8.57 -5.39
CA HIS A 47 7.19 -8.84 -4.76
C HIS A 47 6.06 -7.99 -5.35
N ILE A 48 6.20 -6.66 -5.32
CA ILE A 48 5.16 -5.74 -5.79
C ILE A 48 4.89 -5.89 -7.29
N PRO A 49 5.90 -5.94 -8.18
CA PRO A 49 5.64 -6.20 -9.60
C PRO A 49 4.81 -7.46 -9.82
N HIS A 50 5.19 -8.58 -9.21
CA HIS A 50 4.45 -9.83 -9.38
C HIS A 50 3.04 -9.80 -8.78
N VAL A 51 2.83 -9.09 -7.67
CA VAL A 51 1.48 -8.86 -7.14
C VAL A 51 0.63 -8.10 -8.15
N LEU A 52 1.14 -7.03 -8.75
CA LEU A 52 0.41 -6.25 -9.74
C LEU A 52 0.16 -7.04 -11.04
N GLU A 53 1.12 -7.86 -11.47
CA GLU A 53 0.97 -8.73 -12.63
C GLU A 53 -0.01 -9.90 -12.42
N THR A 54 -0.47 -10.17 -11.20
CA THR A 54 -1.62 -11.08 -11.01
C THR A 54 -2.87 -10.58 -11.73
N ASN A 55 -2.94 -9.27 -12.03
CA ASN A 55 -4.10 -8.62 -12.64
C ASN A 55 -5.42 -9.00 -11.94
N ALA A 56 -5.37 -9.19 -10.61
CA ALA A 56 -6.53 -9.57 -9.83
C ALA A 56 -7.65 -8.53 -10.01
N PRO A 57 -8.83 -8.92 -10.54
CA PRO A 57 -9.92 -7.98 -10.79
C PRO A 57 -10.32 -7.25 -9.51
N GLY A 58 -10.24 -5.91 -9.54
CA GLY A 58 -10.51 -5.04 -8.40
C GLY A 58 -9.27 -4.46 -7.73
N LEU A 59 -8.07 -5.03 -7.93
CA LEU A 59 -6.81 -4.50 -7.39
C LEU A 59 -6.30 -3.33 -8.24
N HIS A 60 -5.96 -2.20 -7.62
CA HIS A 60 -5.58 -0.99 -8.37
C HIS A 60 -4.13 -0.55 -8.14
N THR A 61 -3.80 -0.31 -6.87
CA THR A 61 -2.56 0.32 -6.46
C THR A 61 -2.10 -0.32 -5.19
N VAL A 62 -0.79 -0.20 -4.96
CA VAL A 62 -0.16 -0.53 -3.70
C VAL A 62 0.72 0.65 -3.30
N ARG A 63 0.67 0.99 -2.01
CA ARG A 63 1.54 1.99 -1.39
C ARG A 63 2.20 1.34 -0.20
N ARG A 64 3.51 1.53 -0.04
CA ARG A 64 4.27 1.05 1.11
C ARG A 64 4.66 2.23 1.98
N TYR A 65 4.62 2.01 3.28
CA TYR A 65 4.99 2.98 4.31
C TYR A 65 5.98 2.30 5.26
N LYS A 66 7.00 3.05 5.69
CA LYS A 66 7.91 2.65 6.77
C LYS A 66 7.38 3.19 8.09
N ASN A 67 7.40 2.38 9.14
CA ASN A 67 7.11 2.83 10.50
C ASN A 67 8.23 3.78 10.96
N THR A 68 7.86 4.98 11.41
CA THR A 68 8.80 6.02 11.83
C THR A 68 9.25 5.88 13.28
N SER A 69 8.55 5.07 14.08
CA SER A 69 8.80 4.91 15.51
C SER A 69 8.49 3.49 15.99
N PRO A 70 9.10 2.44 15.38
CA PRO A 70 8.83 1.06 15.74
C PRO A 70 9.34 0.73 17.15
N GLN A 71 8.53 0.04 17.93
CA GLN A 71 8.96 -0.63 19.17
C GLN A 71 9.40 -2.07 18.88
N PRO A 72 10.15 -2.71 19.79
CA PRO A 72 10.46 -4.14 19.68
C PRO A 72 9.18 -4.95 19.52
N GLY A 73 9.09 -5.69 18.40
CA GLY A 73 7.91 -6.49 18.08
C GLY A 73 6.90 -5.80 17.15
N ASP A 74 7.04 -4.51 16.87
CA ASP A 74 6.16 -3.81 15.94
C ASP A 74 6.46 -4.17 14.47
N PRO A 75 5.46 -3.98 13.56
CA PRO A 75 5.73 -3.99 12.14
C PRO A 75 6.60 -2.79 11.73
N GLY A 76 7.63 -3.07 10.95
CA GLY A 76 8.49 -2.06 10.34
C GLY A 76 7.85 -1.41 9.11
N TYR A 77 6.91 -2.08 8.47
CA TYR A 77 6.30 -1.63 7.21
C TYR A 77 4.80 -1.93 7.13
N LEU A 78 4.08 -1.06 6.43
CA LEU A 78 2.69 -1.24 6.02
C LEU A 78 2.59 -1.19 4.50
N ALA A 79 1.99 -2.20 3.88
CA ALA A 79 1.51 -2.14 2.51
C ALA A 79 -0.02 -1.95 2.51
N VAL A 80 -0.49 -0.93 1.78
CA VAL A 80 -1.90 -0.63 1.58
C VAL A 80 -2.23 -0.84 0.11
N TYR A 81 -3.16 -1.75 -0.16
CA TYR A 81 -3.67 -1.99 -1.50
C TYR A 81 -5.07 -1.40 -1.65
N ASP A 82 -5.28 -0.59 -2.68
CA ASP A 82 -6.59 -0.06 -3.02
C ASP A 82 -7.37 -1.06 -3.86
N MET A 83 -8.60 -1.34 -3.44
CA MET A 83 -9.50 -2.26 -4.11
C MET A 83 -10.84 -1.63 -4.45
N SER A 84 -11.44 -2.09 -5.55
CA SER A 84 -12.83 -1.82 -5.91
C SER A 84 -13.68 -3.09 -5.92
N GLY A 85 -15.00 -2.89 -5.95
CA GLY A 85 -15.99 -3.96 -5.93
C GLY A 85 -16.67 -4.13 -4.57
N ARG A 86 -17.60 -5.08 -4.52
CA ARG A 86 -18.44 -5.32 -3.33
C ARG A 86 -17.76 -6.17 -2.26
N ASP A 87 -16.74 -6.93 -2.65
CA ASP A 87 -16.08 -7.97 -1.87
C ASP A 87 -14.55 -7.86 -2.03
N PRO A 88 -13.87 -7.14 -1.12
CA PRO A 88 -12.41 -7.03 -1.13
C PRO A 88 -11.73 -8.36 -0.83
N GLU A 89 -12.37 -9.27 -0.08
CA GLU A 89 -11.79 -10.58 0.23
C GLU A 89 -11.72 -11.47 -1.02
N ARG A 90 -12.74 -11.44 -1.88
CA ARG A 90 -12.66 -12.13 -3.19
C ARG A 90 -11.54 -11.57 -4.07
N THR A 91 -11.32 -10.26 -4.05
CA THR A 91 -10.21 -9.63 -4.79
C THR A 91 -8.87 -10.13 -4.25
N PHE A 92 -8.73 -10.16 -2.92
CA PHE A 92 -7.54 -10.67 -2.26
C PHE A 92 -7.31 -12.17 -2.52
N ALA A 93 -8.34 -13.00 -2.47
CA ALA A 93 -8.25 -14.43 -2.77
C ALA A 93 -7.73 -14.69 -4.20
N ARG A 94 -8.18 -13.90 -5.18
CA ARG A 94 -7.67 -13.97 -6.57
C ARG A 94 -6.20 -13.55 -6.67
N MET A 95 -5.83 -12.46 -6.00
CA MET A 95 -4.43 -12.02 -5.92
C MET A 95 -3.55 -13.11 -5.29
N ARG A 96 -3.99 -13.72 -4.19
CA ARG A 96 -3.28 -14.81 -3.52
C ARG A 96 -3.11 -16.03 -4.43
N ALA A 97 -4.17 -16.44 -5.11
CA ALA A 97 -4.13 -17.54 -6.07
C ALA A 97 -3.13 -17.26 -7.21
N GLY A 98 -3.14 -16.05 -7.77
CA GLY A 98 -2.18 -15.65 -8.81
C GLY A 98 -0.72 -15.68 -8.33
N MET A 99 -0.46 -15.19 -7.10
CA MET A 99 0.87 -15.27 -6.51
C MET A 99 1.31 -16.71 -6.23
N ASN A 100 0.40 -17.58 -5.80
CA ASN A 100 0.70 -19.00 -5.57
C ASN A 100 1.01 -19.73 -6.89
N ALA A 101 0.27 -19.47 -7.95
CA ALA A 101 0.55 -20.02 -9.27
C ALA A 101 1.95 -19.61 -9.77
N ARG A 102 2.31 -18.33 -9.61
CA ARG A 102 3.65 -17.83 -9.97
C ARG A 102 4.77 -18.53 -9.21
N ARG A 103 4.57 -18.78 -7.91
CA ARG A 103 5.52 -19.54 -7.08
C ARG A 103 5.65 -20.99 -7.53
N ALA A 104 4.52 -21.65 -7.81
CA ALA A 104 4.51 -23.02 -8.31
C ALA A 104 5.25 -23.16 -9.67
N GLN A 105 5.22 -22.10 -10.48
CA GLN A 105 5.96 -22.01 -11.74
C GLN A 105 7.42 -21.57 -11.59
N GLY A 106 7.89 -21.28 -10.36
CA GLY A 106 9.26 -20.78 -10.12
C GLY A 106 9.53 -19.37 -10.64
N THR A 107 8.50 -18.62 -11.05
CA THR A 107 8.63 -17.26 -11.61
C THR A 107 8.78 -16.18 -10.53
N THR A 108 8.50 -16.53 -9.28
CA THR A 108 8.70 -15.66 -8.11
C THR A 108 9.05 -16.50 -6.89
N TYR A 109 9.66 -15.87 -5.89
CA TYR A 109 9.94 -16.46 -4.59
C TYR A 109 9.44 -15.56 -3.46
N THR A 110 9.36 -16.12 -2.26
CA THR A 110 9.18 -15.36 -1.01
C THR A 110 10.54 -15.20 -0.36
N SER A 111 10.94 -13.97 -0.03
CA SER A 111 12.19 -13.73 0.71
C SER A 111 12.15 -14.42 2.07
N ASP A 112 13.25 -15.05 2.47
CA ASP A 112 13.43 -15.64 3.81
C ASP A 112 13.42 -14.57 4.92
N THR A 113 13.82 -13.34 4.58
CA THR A 113 13.78 -12.18 5.47
C THR A 113 12.38 -11.65 5.76
N LEU A 114 11.36 -12.04 5.00
CA LEU A 114 10.00 -11.55 5.18
C LEU A 114 9.36 -12.15 6.45
N ASP A 115 8.87 -11.27 7.32
CA ASP A 115 7.89 -11.60 8.34
C ASP A 115 6.56 -10.91 8.02
N ILE A 116 5.47 -11.69 7.93
CA ILE A 116 4.12 -11.17 7.74
C ILE A 116 3.44 -11.19 9.10
N MET A 117 3.17 -10.00 9.63
CA MET A 117 2.63 -9.83 10.97
C MET A 117 1.11 -9.72 10.97
N HIS A 118 0.54 -9.13 9.93
CA HIS A 118 -0.90 -9.00 9.79
C HIS A 118 -1.31 -8.92 8.32
N VAL A 119 -2.46 -9.49 8.01
CA VAL A 119 -3.08 -9.43 6.68
C VAL A 119 -4.58 -9.33 6.86
N GLN A 120 -5.20 -8.25 6.39
CA GLN A 120 -6.63 -8.09 6.55
C GLN A 120 -7.24 -7.23 5.44
N THR A 121 -8.42 -7.64 4.99
CA THR A 121 -9.25 -6.87 4.07
C THR A 121 -10.27 -6.03 4.84
N TYR A 122 -10.53 -4.83 4.34
CA TYR A 122 -11.46 -3.87 4.90
C TYR A 122 -12.38 -3.36 3.80
N LYS A 123 -13.65 -3.17 4.13
CA LYS A 123 -14.62 -2.53 3.23
C LYS A 123 -14.83 -1.09 3.66
N ARG A 124 -14.83 -0.17 2.70
CA ARG A 124 -15.15 1.24 2.97
C ARG A 124 -16.61 1.35 3.41
N ILE A 125 -16.84 1.89 4.60
CA ILE A 125 -18.16 2.31 5.06
C ILE A 125 -18.41 3.76 4.60
N LYS A 126 -19.64 4.08 4.26
CA LYS A 126 -20.03 5.48 4.03
C LYS A 126 -20.02 6.20 5.38
N LEU A 127 -19.21 7.23 5.51
CA LEU A 127 -19.33 8.15 6.65
C LEU A 127 -20.59 8.99 6.45
N LYS A 128 -21.41 9.15 7.50
CA LYS A 128 -22.42 10.21 7.52
C LYS A 128 -21.68 11.54 7.43
N GLU A 129 -22.17 12.49 6.63
CA GLU A 129 -21.62 13.84 6.51
C GLU A 129 -21.59 14.52 7.89
N ARG A 130 -20.53 14.31 8.66
CA ARG A 130 -20.28 14.95 9.96
C ARG A 130 -18.82 15.36 10.15
N TYR A 131 -18.12 15.53 9.04
CA TYR A 131 -16.87 16.28 8.99
C TYR A 131 -17.05 17.42 7.99
N GLY A 132 -17.90 18.38 8.36
CA GLY A 132 -17.82 19.72 7.78
C GLY A 132 -16.42 20.28 8.06
N SER A 133 -15.88 21.00 7.09
CA SER A 133 -14.52 21.56 7.06
C SER A 133 -14.09 22.11 8.42
N GLN A 134 -13.20 21.38 9.11
CA GLN A 134 -12.42 21.91 10.23
C GLN A 134 -11.27 22.80 9.72
N ALA A 135 -11.37 23.33 8.49
CA ALA A 135 -10.44 24.28 7.90
C ALA A 135 -10.66 25.72 8.41
N ASP A 136 -11.86 26.04 8.91
CA ASP A 136 -12.21 27.42 9.31
C ASP A 136 -11.94 27.73 10.79
N ARG A 137 -11.52 26.75 11.61
CA ARG A 137 -11.30 26.95 13.06
C ARG A 137 -9.86 27.27 13.48
N PHE A 138 -8.92 27.30 12.53
CA PHE A 138 -7.51 27.57 12.82
C PHE A 138 -7.02 28.99 12.47
N HIS A 139 -7.92 29.88 12.01
CA HIS A 139 -7.61 31.29 11.71
C HIS A 139 -8.25 32.28 12.68
N GLY A 140 -8.13 32.04 13.99
CA GLY A 140 -8.65 32.97 14.99
C GLY A 140 -7.95 32.83 16.33
N GLY A 141 -6.78 33.45 16.48
CA GLY A 141 -6.24 33.77 17.80
C GLY A 141 -4.75 33.51 18.01
N ALA A 142 -3.89 34.23 17.30
CA ALA A 142 -2.56 34.58 17.81
C ALA A 142 -1.96 35.78 17.06
N ARG A 143 -2.14 36.98 17.61
CA ARG A 143 -1.08 38.01 17.63
C ARG A 143 -1.08 38.66 19.01
N GLN A 144 -0.08 38.30 19.81
CA GLN A 144 0.45 39.23 20.80
C GLN A 144 1.20 40.35 20.04
N GLN A 145 1.08 41.60 20.50
CA GLN A 145 2.16 42.30 21.21
C GLN A 145 1.81 43.80 21.40
N HIS A 146 1.92 44.24 22.66
CA HIS A 146 2.36 45.53 23.22
C HIS A 146 2.07 46.86 22.48
N HIS A 147 1.50 47.85 23.20
CA HIS A 147 2.21 49.06 23.69
C HIS A 147 1.25 49.99 24.48
N ALA A 148 1.81 50.64 25.51
CA ALA A 148 1.13 51.47 26.51
C ALA A 148 0.77 52.90 26.07
N ARG A 149 -0.19 53.51 26.80
CA ARG A 149 -0.41 54.92 27.21
C ARG A 149 -1.90 55.01 27.65
N PHE A 150 -2.29 55.51 28.81
CA PHE A 150 -1.83 56.64 29.62
C PHE A 150 -1.71 56.29 31.10
#